data_AF-A0A928VD24-F1
#
_entry.id   AF-A0A928VD24-F1
#
_cell.length_a   1.000
_cell.length_b   1.000
_cell.length_c   1.000
_cell.angle_alpha   90.00
_cell.angle_beta   90.00
_cell.angle_gamma   90.00
#
_symmetry.space_group_name_H-M   'P 1'
#
loop_
_entity.id
_entity.type
_entity.pdbx_description
1 polymer ?
#
loop_
_entity_poly.entity_id
_entity_poly.type
_entity_poly.pdbx_seq_one_letter_code
_entity_poly.pdbx_strand_id
1 'polypeptide(L)'
;AGQLRSGQKVLIKGAASGVGSFAVQIAKAFGAEVTGVCSSSKTKMVQEIGADHVLEYQQVKTDLKPQQYDLILDIAAYDSVFNYLPLLKLEGHYVLVGGSIARLFQVMLFGSLISRMSRRRVQCLVQKPSQANLIKLKDLVEAGKIRPFVDRCYSLSEIPTAICAIEQRQVQGKIAIHVS
;
A
#
# COMPACT_ATOMS: atom_id res chain seq x y z
N ALA A 1 -8.88 -6.58 -7.11
CA ALA A 1 -9.57 -5.63 -6.22
C ALA A 1 -9.64 -4.22 -6.81
N GLY A 2 -8.53 -3.53 -7.08
CA GLY A 2 -8.56 -2.10 -7.48
C GLY A 2 -8.67 -1.76 -8.98
N GLN A 3 -8.48 -2.72 -9.89
CA GLN A 3 -8.61 -2.54 -11.36
C GLN A 3 -8.02 -1.23 -11.91
N LEU A 4 -6.85 -0.84 -11.41
CA LEU A 4 -6.23 0.45 -11.70
C LEU A 4 -5.92 0.60 -13.20
N ARG A 5 -6.23 1.77 -13.74
CA ARG A 5 -5.98 2.16 -15.13
C ARG A 5 -5.05 3.38 -15.17
N SER A 6 -4.38 3.57 -16.29
CA SER A 6 -3.55 4.75 -16.54
C SER A 6 -4.34 6.04 -16.32
N GLY A 7 -3.70 7.04 -15.71
CA GLY A 7 -4.29 8.35 -15.39
C GLY A 7 -5.16 8.38 -14.12
N GLN A 8 -5.39 7.23 -13.48
CA GLN A 8 -6.10 7.21 -12.19
C GLN A 8 -5.21 7.68 -11.04
N LYS A 9 -5.85 8.26 -10.01
CA LYS A 9 -5.19 8.72 -8.80
C LYS A 9 -5.31 7.67 -7.70
N VAL A 10 -4.19 7.28 -7.11
CA VAL A 10 -4.14 6.30 -6.02
C VAL A 10 -3.45 6.86 -4.79
N LEU A 11 -4.06 6.62 -3.63
CA LEU A 11 -3.46 6.87 -2.33
C LEU A 11 -2.99 5.54 -1.72
N ILE A 12 -1.73 5.44 -1.33
CA ILE A 12 -1.15 4.23 -0.74
C ILE A 12 -0.71 4.53 0.68
N LYS A 13 -1.46 4.00 1.66
CA LYS A 13 -1.11 4.14 3.08
C LYS A 13 -0.16 3.04 3.51
N GLY A 14 0.94 3.43 4.16
CA GLY A 14 2.04 2.51 4.45
C GLY A 14 2.94 2.30 3.24
N ALA A 15 3.13 3.33 2.42
CA ALA A 15 3.88 3.29 1.16
C ALA A 15 5.34 2.85 1.33
N ALA A 16 5.96 3.15 2.48
CA ALA A 16 7.33 2.75 2.78
C ALA A 16 7.45 1.32 3.36
N SER A 17 6.36 0.57 3.50
CA SER A 17 6.40 -0.81 4.02
C SER A 17 6.85 -1.78 2.92
N GLY A 18 7.17 -3.02 3.30
CA GLY A 18 7.54 -4.05 2.34
C GLY A 18 6.47 -4.39 1.31
N VAL A 19 5.19 -4.19 1.58
CA VAL A 19 4.13 -4.34 0.56
C VAL A 19 3.87 -3.01 -0.15
N GLY A 20 3.89 -1.90 0.61
CA GLY A 20 3.66 -0.56 0.07
C GLY A 20 4.68 -0.16 -0.98
N SER A 21 5.95 -0.54 -0.80
CA SER A 21 7.01 -0.17 -1.73
C SER A 21 6.81 -0.80 -3.12
N PHE A 22 6.29 -2.02 -3.17
CA PHE A 22 5.85 -2.64 -4.43
C PHE A 22 4.55 -2.03 -4.92
N ALA A 23 3.59 -1.73 -4.05
CA ALA A 23 2.32 -1.14 -4.46
C ALA A 23 2.51 0.20 -5.17
N VAL A 24 3.44 1.05 -4.71
CA VAL A 24 3.81 2.32 -5.37
C VAL A 24 4.36 2.03 -6.77
N GLN A 25 5.38 1.19 -6.89
CA GLN A 25 6.03 0.90 -8.16
C GLN A 25 5.08 0.22 -9.16
N ILE A 26 4.24 -0.70 -8.69
CA ILE A 26 3.19 -1.31 -9.49
C ILE A 26 2.25 -0.22 -9.99
N ALA A 27 1.67 0.61 -9.11
CA ALA A 27 0.76 1.66 -9.54
C ALA A 27 1.39 2.60 -10.59
N LYS A 28 2.66 2.97 -10.42
CA LYS A 28 3.42 3.74 -11.42
C LYS A 28 3.61 3.00 -12.74
N ALA A 29 3.93 1.70 -12.71
CA ALA A 29 4.04 0.88 -13.91
C ALA A 29 2.71 0.77 -14.68
N PHE A 30 1.58 0.94 -14.00
CA PHE A 30 0.23 1.01 -14.59
C PHE A 30 -0.17 2.43 -15.04
N GLY A 31 0.71 3.42 -14.92
CA GLY A 31 0.49 4.80 -15.38
C GLY A 31 -0.37 5.64 -14.44
N ALA A 32 -0.49 5.28 -13.17
CA ALA A 32 -1.24 6.05 -12.18
C ALA A 32 -0.44 7.24 -11.61
N GLU A 33 -1.17 8.23 -11.11
CA GLU A 33 -0.66 9.27 -10.21
C GLU A 33 -0.75 8.74 -8.77
N VAL A 34 0.39 8.63 -8.10
CA VAL A 34 0.54 7.97 -6.80
C VAL A 34 0.83 9.00 -5.71
N THR A 35 -0.04 9.04 -4.70
CA THR A 35 0.24 9.66 -3.42
C THR A 35 0.61 8.58 -2.41
N GLY A 36 1.85 8.60 -1.91
CA GLY A 36 2.31 7.71 -0.86
C GLY A 36 2.16 8.33 0.53
N VAL A 37 1.68 7.57 1.52
CA VAL A 37 1.64 8.01 2.92
C VAL A 37 2.62 7.19 3.76
N CYS A 38 3.53 7.87 4.46
CA CYS A 38 4.53 7.26 5.33
C CYS A 38 4.92 8.17 6.51
N SER A 39 5.89 7.72 7.33
CA SER A 39 6.53 8.59 8.34
C SER A 39 7.51 9.54 7.66
N SER A 40 7.79 10.68 8.30
CA SER A 40 8.70 11.73 7.80
C SER A 40 10.08 11.17 7.44
N SER A 41 10.60 10.23 8.25
CA SER A 41 11.89 9.57 8.03
C SER A 41 11.98 8.73 6.74
N LYS A 42 10.84 8.38 6.13
CA LYS A 42 10.78 7.48 4.96
C LYS A 42 10.28 8.18 3.69
N THR A 43 10.10 9.50 3.73
CA THR A 43 9.54 10.28 2.61
C THR A 43 10.41 10.20 1.37
N LYS A 44 11.73 10.41 1.54
CA LYS A 44 12.72 10.33 0.46
C LYS A 44 12.68 8.97 -0.25
N MET A 45 12.62 7.87 0.51
CA MET A 45 12.53 6.52 -0.05
C MET A 45 11.26 6.33 -0.88
N VAL A 46 10.11 6.84 -0.41
CA VAL A 46 8.84 6.74 -1.15
C VAL A 46 8.85 7.55 -2.44
N GLN A 47 9.54 8.70 -2.47
CA GLN A 47 9.78 9.48 -3.68
C GLN A 47 10.69 8.73 -4.66
N GLU A 48 11.80 8.14 -4.18
CA GLU A 48 12.76 7.38 -5.00
C GLU A 48 12.12 6.18 -5.73
N ILE A 49 11.15 5.51 -5.11
CA ILE A 49 10.39 4.41 -5.73
C ILE A 49 9.24 4.89 -6.65
N GLY A 50 9.11 6.20 -6.85
CA GLY A 50 8.29 6.79 -7.91
C GLY A 50 6.96 7.42 -7.48
N ALA A 51 6.70 7.63 -6.19
CA ALA A 51 5.49 8.37 -5.79
C ALA A 51 5.56 9.82 -6.29
N ASP A 52 4.47 10.33 -6.89
CA ASP A 52 4.38 11.71 -7.37
C ASP A 52 4.21 12.69 -6.21
N HIS A 53 3.50 12.26 -5.16
CA HIS A 53 3.26 13.03 -3.95
C HIS A 53 3.54 12.16 -2.73
N VAL A 54 4.09 12.75 -1.67
CA VAL A 54 4.30 12.05 -0.40
C VAL A 54 3.72 12.89 0.73
N LEU A 55 2.91 12.24 1.57
CA LEU A 55 2.28 12.84 2.73
C LEU A 55 2.66 12.10 4.00
N GLU A 56 2.80 12.86 5.07
CA GLU A 56 2.88 12.30 6.40
C GLU A 56 1.50 11.92 6.92
N TYR A 57 1.44 10.97 7.85
CA TYR A 57 0.16 10.48 8.40
C TYR A 57 -0.74 11.60 8.95
N GLN A 58 -0.15 12.65 9.54
CA GLN A 58 -0.88 13.78 10.09
C GLN A 58 -1.53 14.64 9.00
N GLN A 59 -0.87 14.76 7.85
CA GLN A 59 -1.30 15.57 6.71
C GLN A 59 -2.48 14.95 5.96
N VAL A 60 -2.70 13.64 6.10
CA VAL A 60 -3.80 12.93 5.41
C VAL A 60 -5.18 13.51 5.73
N LYS A 61 -5.37 14.05 6.95
CA LYS A 61 -6.66 14.61 7.38
C LYS A 61 -6.81 16.09 7.01
N THR A 62 -5.71 16.81 6.81
CA THR A 62 -5.69 18.26 6.58
C THR A 62 -5.54 18.63 5.11
N ASP A 63 -4.72 17.87 4.37
CA ASP A 63 -4.22 18.28 3.05
C ASP A 63 -4.99 17.60 1.92
N LEU A 64 -5.67 16.48 2.22
CA LEU A 64 -6.40 15.72 1.21
C LEU A 64 -7.79 16.27 0.95
N LYS A 65 -8.11 16.40 -0.33
CA LYS A 65 -9.41 16.91 -0.78
C LYS A 65 -10.40 15.75 -0.94
N PRO A 66 -11.70 15.98 -0.68
CA PRO A 66 -12.74 15.01 -1.00
C PRO A 66 -12.73 14.64 -2.49
N GLN A 67 -13.15 13.42 -2.81
CA GLN A 67 -13.35 12.91 -4.17
C GLN A 67 -12.12 13.03 -5.09
N GLN A 68 -10.93 12.87 -4.53
CA GLN A 68 -9.67 13.01 -5.28
C GLN A 68 -9.18 11.68 -5.86
N TYR A 69 -9.44 10.57 -5.17
CA TYR A 69 -8.80 9.28 -5.47
C TYR A 69 -9.74 8.27 -6.10
N ASP A 70 -9.24 7.54 -7.09
CA ASP A 70 -9.91 6.38 -7.70
C ASP A 70 -9.70 5.11 -6.87
N LEU A 71 -8.54 5.01 -6.22
CA LEU A 71 -8.15 3.87 -5.39
C LEU A 71 -7.45 4.35 -4.11
N ILE A 72 -7.82 3.77 -2.97
CA ILE A 72 -7.07 3.87 -1.72
C ILE A 72 -6.64 2.45 -1.33
N LEU A 73 -5.34 2.23 -1.25
CA LEU A 73 -4.75 1.02 -0.69
C LEU A 73 -4.34 1.29 0.75
N ASP A 74 -5.06 0.70 1.71
CA ASP A 74 -4.69 0.79 3.12
C ASP A 74 -3.96 -0.47 3.58
N ILE A 75 -2.64 -0.37 3.68
CA ILE A 75 -1.74 -1.45 4.10
C ILE A 75 -1.46 -1.38 5.61
N ALA A 76 -1.59 -0.18 6.20
CA ALA A 76 -1.38 0.03 7.63
C ALA A 76 -2.66 -0.21 8.45
N ALA A 77 -3.81 0.22 7.93
CA ALA A 77 -5.17 0.07 8.46
C ALA A 77 -5.34 0.26 9.98
N TYR A 78 -4.81 1.37 10.51
CA TYR A 78 -5.01 1.76 11.91
C TYR A 78 -6.22 2.69 12.12
N ASP A 79 -6.64 3.40 11.08
CA ASP A 79 -7.74 4.36 11.11
C ASP A 79 -9.06 3.76 10.62
N SER A 80 -10.16 4.45 10.91
CA SER A 80 -11.49 4.09 10.42
C SER A 80 -11.61 4.27 8.90
N VAL A 81 -12.21 3.30 8.21
CA VAL A 81 -12.52 3.40 6.77
C VAL A 81 -13.36 4.65 6.44
N PHE A 82 -14.22 5.07 7.37
CA PHE A 82 -15.08 6.25 7.20
C PHE A 82 -14.29 7.56 7.06
N ASN A 83 -13.05 7.61 7.55
CA ASN A 83 -12.19 8.78 7.36
C ASN A 83 -11.68 8.90 5.90
N TYR A 84 -11.68 7.80 5.15
CA TYR A 84 -11.13 7.73 3.81
C TYR A 84 -12.18 7.67 2.71
N LEU A 85 -13.40 7.22 3.04
CA LEU A 85 -14.51 7.20 2.08
C LEU A 85 -14.75 8.56 1.41
N PRO A 86 -14.74 9.71 2.11
CA PRO A 86 -14.96 11.01 1.47
C PRO A 86 -13.87 11.36 0.45
N LEU A 87 -12.65 10.85 0.61
CA LEU A 87 -11.51 11.10 -0.29
C LEU A 87 -11.63 10.33 -1.61
N LEU A 88 -12.40 9.24 -1.63
CA LEU A 88 -12.68 8.50 -2.85
C LEU A 88 -13.70 9.23 -3.72
N LYS A 89 -13.43 9.24 -5.02
CA LYS A 89 -14.41 9.54 -6.07
C LYS A 89 -15.60 8.58 -5.95
N LEU A 90 -16.72 8.96 -6.58
CA LEU A 90 -17.82 8.03 -6.79
C LEU A 90 -17.31 6.78 -7.52
N GLU A 91 -17.79 5.61 -7.11
CA GLU A 91 -17.34 4.29 -7.61
C GLU A 91 -15.87 3.93 -7.33
N GLY A 92 -15.13 4.80 -6.66
CA GLY A 92 -13.75 4.55 -6.23
C GLY A 92 -13.65 3.38 -5.26
N HIS A 93 -12.45 2.79 -5.17
CA HIS A 93 -12.22 1.58 -4.38
C HIS A 93 -11.36 1.86 -3.15
N TYR A 94 -11.87 1.49 -1.98
CA TYR A 94 -11.09 1.31 -0.78
C TYR A 94 -10.71 -0.16 -0.66
N VAL A 95 -9.41 -0.47 -0.68
CA VAL A 95 -8.91 -1.83 -0.54
C VAL A 95 -8.00 -1.91 0.66
N LEU A 96 -8.42 -2.69 1.65
CA LEU A 96 -7.65 -2.98 2.85
C LEU A 96 -6.78 -4.20 2.61
N VAL A 97 -5.46 -4.07 2.78
CA VAL A 97 -4.50 -5.16 2.49
C VAL A 97 -4.07 -5.90 3.76
N GLY A 98 -3.87 -5.16 4.85
CA GLY A 98 -3.42 -5.69 6.14
C GLY A 98 -3.61 -4.64 7.23
N GLY A 99 -3.15 -4.94 8.45
CA GLY A 99 -3.25 -4.05 9.61
C GLY A 99 -4.06 -4.66 10.74
N SER A 100 -4.88 -3.85 11.42
CA SER A 100 -5.64 -4.30 12.58
C SER A 100 -6.63 -5.41 12.24
N ILE A 101 -6.55 -6.55 12.95
CA ILE A 101 -7.48 -7.68 12.84
C ILE A 101 -8.93 -7.21 13.00
N ALA A 102 -9.18 -6.33 13.97
CA ALA A 102 -10.52 -5.76 14.19
C ALA A 102 -11.03 -4.97 12.99
N ARG A 103 -10.17 -4.22 12.29
CA ARG A 103 -10.53 -3.49 11.06
C ARG A 103 -10.78 -4.44 9.90
N LEU A 104 -9.96 -5.48 9.77
CA LEU A 104 -10.14 -6.51 8.75
C LEU A 104 -11.48 -7.23 8.91
N PHE A 105 -11.85 -7.62 10.14
CA PHE A 105 -13.17 -8.18 10.45
C PHE A 105 -14.30 -7.19 10.17
N GLN A 106 -14.14 -5.91 10.55
CA GLN A 106 -15.14 -4.88 10.28
C GLN A 106 -15.42 -4.74 8.77
N VAL A 107 -14.38 -4.65 7.94
CA VAL A 107 -14.51 -4.55 6.48
C VAL A 107 -15.07 -5.84 5.89
N MET A 108 -14.69 -7.00 6.41
CA MET A 108 -15.21 -8.28 5.95
C MET A 108 -16.71 -8.43 6.22
N LEU A 109 -17.18 -8.03 7.41
CA LEU A 109 -18.59 -8.15 7.80
C LEU A 109 -19.46 -7.05 7.20
N PHE A 110 -19.00 -5.80 7.19
CA PHE A 110 -19.81 -4.64 6.86
C PHE A 110 -19.45 -3.96 5.53
N GLY A 111 -18.39 -4.41 4.84
CA GLY A 111 -17.88 -3.78 3.62
C GLY A 111 -18.92 -3.66 2.51
N SER A 112 -19.74 -4.70 2.29
CA SER A 112 -20.80 -4.70 1.28
C SER A 112 -21.89 -3.65 1.57
N LEU A 113 -22.30 -3.53 2.85
CA LEU A 113 -23.30 -2.55 3.27
C LEU A 113 -22.76 -1.13 3.13
N ILE A 114 -21.55 -0.89 3.63
CA ILE A 114 -20.84 0.39 3.48
C ILE A 114 -20.71 0.73 2.00
N SER A 115 -20.43 -0.25 1.16
CA SER A 115 -20.26 -0.02 -0.28
C SER A 115 -21.55 0.45 -0.95
N ARG A 116 -22.68 -0.20 -0.60
CA ARG A 116 -24.00 0.16 -1.12
C ARG A 116 -24.43 1.56 -0.66
N MET A 117 -24.21 1.88 0.62
CA MET A 117 -24.60 3.18 1.18
C MET A 117 -23.74 4.33 0.65
N SER A 118 -22.42 4.11 0.52
CA SER A 118 -21.47 5.17 0.13
C SER A 118 -21.26 5.32 -1.37
N ARG A 119 -21.82 4.40 -2.20
CA ARG A 119 -21.58 4.27 -3.65
C ARG A 119 -20.09 4.15 -4.01
N ARG A 120 -19.29 3.60 -3.10
CA ARG A 120 -17.85 3.35 -3.23
C ARG A 120 -17.58 1.91 -2.88
N ARG A 121 -16.61 1.23 -3.48
CA ARG A 121 -16.37 -0.19 -3.15
C ARG A 121 -15.40 -0.29 -1.99
N VAL A 122 -15.79 -0.98 -0.93
CA VAL A 122 -14.98 -1.24 0.25
C VAL A 122 -14.78 -2.73 0.38
N GLN A 123 -13.53 -3.18 0.29
CA GLN A 123 -13.21 -4.60 0.33
C GLN A 123 -11.86 -4.86 1.00
N CYS A 124 -11.73 -6.05 1.59
CA CYS A 124 -10.44 -6.60 1.95
C CYS A 124 -9.79 -7.23 0.72
N LEU A 125 -8.48 -7.07 0.56
CA LEU A 125 -7.73 -7.78 -0.46
C LEU A 125 -7.71 -9.27 -0.09
N VAL A 126 -8.54 -10.04 -0.78
CA VAL A 126 -8.45 -11.50 -0.78
C VAL A 126 -7.79 -11.90 -2.08
N GLN A 127 -6.55 -12.38 -2.00
CA GLN A 127 -5.80 -12.78 -3.18
C GLN A 127 -5.44 -14.25 -3.09
N LYS A 128 -5.89 -15.02 -4.08
CA LYS A 128 -5.42 -16.39 -4.29
C LYS A 128 -4.05 -16.35 -4.97
N PRO A 129 -3.10 -17.23 -4.60
CA PRO A 129 -1.87 -17.41 -5.35
C PRO A 129 -2.18 -17.59 -6.83
N SER A 130 -1.49 -16.85 -7.69
CA SER A 130 -1.74 -16.86 -9.13
C SER A 130 -0.42 -16.79 -9.87
N GLN A 131 -0.10 -17.86 -10.59
CA GLN A 131 1.09 -17.94 -11.43
C GLN A 131 1.11 -16.82 -12.47
N ALA A 132 -0.02 -16.51 -13.09
CA ALA A 132 -0.13 -15.43 -14.07
C ALA A 132 0.25 -14.07 -13.46
N ASN A 133 -0.14 -13.80 -12.22
CA ASN A 133 0.25 -12.56 -11.54
C ASN A 133 1.74 -12.55 -11.17
N LEU A 134 2.31 -13.70 -10.78
CA LEU A 134 3.74 -13.82 -10.50
C LEU A 134 4.59 -13.63 -11.76
N ILE A 135 4.17 -14.17 -12.91
CA ILE A 135 4.83 -13.96 -14.21
C ILE A 135 4.80 -12.46 -14.56
N LYS A 136 3.64 -11.80 -14.45
CA LYS A 136 3.57 -10.35 -14.68
C LYS A 136 4.48 -9.54 -13.77
N LEU A 137 4.58 -9.92 -12.49
CA LEU A 137 5.51 -9.26 -11.57
C LEU A 137 6.98 -9.50 -11.97
N LYS A 138 7.32 -10.74 -12.37
CA LYS A 138 8.63 -11.07 -12.92
C LYS A 138 8.95 -10.18 -14.13
N ASP A 139 8.05 -10.10 -15.10
CA ASP A 139 8.25 -9.29 -16.32
C ASP A 139 8.50 -7.81 -16.00
N LEU A 140 7.77 -7.26 -15.00
CA LEU A 140 7.98 -5.89 -14.54
C LEU A 140 9.33 -5.69 -13.84
N VAL A 141 9.81 -6.69 -13.12
CA VAL A 141 11.13 -6.67 -12.48
C VAL A 141 12.25 -6.79 -13.52
N GLU A 142 12.14 -7.71 -14.48
CA GLU A 142 13.10 -7.88 -15.58
C GLU A 142 13.17 -6.65 -16.48
N ALA A 143 12.04 -5.99 -16.72
CA ALA A 143 11.98 -4.72 -17.43
C ALA A 143 12.51 -3.52 -16.60
N GLY A 144 12.94 -3.74 -15.35
CA GLY A 144 13.45 -2.70 -14.46
C GLY A 144 12.40 -1.70 -13.96
N LYS A 145 11.10 -1.94 -14.22
CA LYS A 145 9.99 -1.09 -13.78
C LYS A 145 9.68 -1.25 -12.29
N ILE A 146 10.05 -2.40 -11.73
CA ILE A 146 9.94 -2.70 -10.30
C ILE A 146 11.31 -3.16 -9.81
N ARG A 147 11.79 -2.55 -8.73
CA ARG A 147 12.98 -2.97 -8.02
C ARG A 147 12.63 -3.18 -6.54
N PRO A 148 12.93 -4.36 -5.97
CA PRO A 148 12.80 -4.55 -4.53
C PRO A 148 13.67 -3.53 -3.79
N PHE A 149 13.03 -2.70 -2.96
CA PHE A 149 13.78 -1.85 -2.04
C PHE A 149 14.16 -2.69 -0.82
N VAL A 150 15.43 -3.12 -0.78
CA VAL A 150 15.99 -3.89 0.33
C VAL A 150 16.70 -2.93 1.27
N ASP A 151 16.21 -2.79 2.51
CA ASP A 151 16.78 -1.91 3.52
C ASP A 151 18.12 -2.44 4.02
N ARG A 152 18.12 -3.71 4.41
CA ARG A 152 19.21 -4.39 5.11
C ARG A 152 19.20 -5.87 4.77
N CYS A 153 20.38 -6.45 4.75
CA CYS A 153 20.60 -7.88 4.68
C CYS A 153 21.10 -8.36 6.05
N TYR A 154 20.52 -9.44 6.55
CA TYR A 154 20.91 -10.10 7.79
C TYR A 154 21.36 -11.53 7.49
N SER A 155 22.25 -12.07 8.31
CA SER A 155 22.56 -13.51 8.31
C SER A 155 21.45 -14.31 8.99
N LEU A 156 21.46 -15.64 8.80
CA LEU A 156 20.50 -16.54 9.44
C LEU A 156 20.51 -16.43 10.97
N SER A 157 21.69 -16.26 11.59
CA SER A 157 21.82 -16.08 13.04
C SER A 157 21.23 -14.77 13.57
N GLU A 158 21.03 -13.78 12.70
CA GLU A 158 20.52 -12.46 13.07
C GLU A 158 18.99 -12.32 12.91
N ILE A 159 18.28 -13.41 12.60
CA ILE A 159 16.81 -13.41 12.49
C ILE A 159 16.12 -12.73 13.68
N PRO A 160 16.50 -12.98 14.96
CA PRO A 160 15.86 -12.30 16.09
C PRO A 160 15.98 -10.76 16.00
N THR A 161 17.15 -10.26 15.64
CA THR A 161 17.41 -8.83 15.43
C THR A 161 16.60 -8.29 14.26
N ALA A 162 16.52 -9.04 13.16
CA ALA A 162 15.78 -8.67 11.98
C ALA A 162 14.26 -8.56 12.25
N ILE A 163 13.70 -9.50 13.01
CA ILE A 163 12.30 -9.47 13.46
C ILE A 163 12.05 -8.27 14.39
N CYS A 164 12.92 -8.04 15.37
CA CYS A 164 12.82 -6.90 16.29
C CYS A 164 12.81 -5.55 15.53
N ALA A 165 13.66 -5.39 14.52
CA ALA A 165 13.67 -4.19 13.68
C ALA A 165 12.35 -3.97 12.90
N ILE A 166 11.69 -5.04 12.45
CA ILE A 166 10.36 -4.99 11.82
C ILE A 166 9.30 -4.56 12.84
N GLU A 167 9.29 -5.18 14.02
CA GLU A 167 8.31 -4.87 15.08
C GLU A 167 8.41 -3.42 15.56
N GLN A 168 9.64 -2.91 15.68
CA GLN A 168 9.93 -1.52 16.01
C GLN A 168 9.68 -0.54 14.84
N ARG A 169 9.22 -1.05 13.68
CA ARG A 169 8.91 -0.28 12.45
C ARG A 169 10.10 0.54 11.92
N GLN A 170 11.32 0.12 12.22
CA GLN A 170 12.54 0.80 11.79
C GLN A 170 12.89 0.49 10.32
N VAL A 171 12.33 -0.59 9.77
CA VAL A 171 12.58 -1.05 8.40
C VAL A 171 11.80 -0.23 7.36
N GLN A 172 12.44 0.06 6.23
CA GLN A 172 11.80 0.61 5.03
C GLN A 172 11.88 -0.37 3.85
N GLY A 173 10.76 -0.72 3.24
CA GLY A 173 10.72 -1.77 2.22
C GLY A 173 10.92 -3.17 2.83
N LYS A 174 11.85 -3.95 2.28
CA LYS A 174 12.09 -5.36 2.65
C LYS A 174 13.42 -5.53 3.37
N ILE A 175 13.49 -6.51 4.26
CA ILE A 175 14.76 -7.10 4.71
C ILE A 175 15.02 -8.38 3.93
N ALA A 176 16.29 -8.72 3.71
CA ALA A 176 16.71 -9.98 3.14
C ALA A 176 17.50 -10.79 4.17
N ILE A 177 17.33 -12.12 4.15
CA ILE A 177 18.15 -13.04 4.94
C ILE A 177 19.10 -13.75 3.99
N HIS A 178 20.39 -13.67 4.25
CA HIS A 178 21.41 -14.44 3.57
C HIS A 178 21.50 -15.83 4.18
N VAL A 179 21.33 -16.85 3.34
CA VAL A 179 21.47 -18.26 3.71
C VAL A 179 22.69 -18.79 2.98
N SER A 180 23.77 -18.98 3.71
CA SER A 180 25.04 -19.57 3.26
C SER A 180 25.37 -20.80 4.08
#